data_AF-A0A926ZJZ5-F1
#
_entry.id   AF-A0A926ZJZ5-F1
#
_cell.length_a   1.000
_cell.length_b   1.000
_cell.length_c   1.000
_cell.angle_alpha   90.00
_cell.angle_beta   90.00
_cell.angle_gamma   90.00
#
_symmetry.space_group_name_H-M   'P 1'
#
loop_
_entity.id
_entity.type
_entity.pdbx_description
1 polymer ?
#
loop_
_entity_poly.entity_id
_entity_poly.type
_entity_poly.pdbx_seq_one_letter_code
_entity_poly.pdbx_strand_id
1 'polypeptide(L)' 'MKSLFIPSEVEVFPEPVIGTVDKVISPQKPGRVRCLGSCWPAQLYQVNCQATILPEESVNIVAIQGITLLVVPLISHCSS' A
#
# COMPACT_ATOMS: atom_id res chain seq x y z
N MET A 1 31.51 8.22 -5.26
CA MET A 1 30.39 7.55 -5.96
C MET A 1 29.16 8.42 -5.82
N LYS A 2 28.56 8.90 -6.91
CA LYS A 2 27.26 9.60 -6.86
C LYS A 2 26.19 8.52 -6.69
N SER A 3 25.45 8.58 -5.59
CA SER A 3 24.27 7.72 -5.40
C SER A 3 23.28 8.02 -6.53
N LEU A 4 22.95 7.00 -7.33
CA LEU A 4 21.92 7.08 -8.37
C LEU A 4 20.50 6.86 -7.80
N PHE A 5 20.39 6.63 -6.49
CA PHE A 5 19.12 6.46 -5.82
C PHE A 5 18.53 7.83 -5.50
N ILE A 6 17.70 8.33 -6.41
CA ILE A 6 16.77 9.41 -6.12
C ILE A 6 15.66 8.76 -5.27
N PRO A 7 15.45 9.18 -4.02
CA PRO A 7 14.31 8.72 -3.24
C PRO A 7 13.03 8.98 -4.04
N SER A 8 12.23 7.94 -4.27
CA SER A 8 10.92 8.12 -4.90
C SER A 8 10.04 8.95 -3.96
N GLU A 9 9.62 10.11 -4.44
CA GLU A 9 8.68 10.98 -3.74
C GLU A 9 7.34 10.29 -3.57
N VAL A 10 6.64 10.61 -2.48
CA VAL A 10 5.31 10.08 -2.19
C VAL A 10 4.28 11.04 -2.77
N GLU A 11 3.51 10.56 -3.74
CA GLU A 11 2.40 11.30 -4.33
C GLU A 11 1.09 10.83 -3.69
N VAL A 12 0.45 11.71 -2.91
CA VAL A 12 -0.82 11.43 -2.24
C VAL A 12 -1.97 11.65 -3.22
N PHE A 13 -2.89 10.71 -3.28
CA PHE A 13 -4.08 10.85 -4.11
C PHE A 13 -5.06 11.84 -3.48
N PRO A 14 -5.79 12.64 -4.28
CA PRO A 14 -6.78 13.58 -3.76
C PRO A 14 -7.92 12.89 -3.01
N GLU A 15 -8.26 11.67 -3.44
CA GLU A 15 -9.25 10.80 -2.80
C GLU A 15 -8.70 9.37 -2.72
N PRO A 16 -8.96 8.62 -1.63
CA PRO A 16 -8.57 7.22 -1.54
C PRO A 16 -9.25 6.36 -2.61
N VAL A 17 -8.50 5.44 -3.21
CA VAL A 17 -9.02 4.46 -4.17
C VAL A 17 -9.19 3.11 -3.48
N ILE A 18 -10.34 2.46 -3.63
CA ILE A 18 -10.52 1.10 -3.12
C ILE A 18 -9.78 0.10 -4.00
N GLY A 19 -8.97 -0.74 -3.36
CA GLY A 19 -8.31 -1.88 -3.98
C GLY A 19 -8.63 -3.18 -3.25
N THR A 20 -8.50 -4.29 -3.95
CA THR A 20 -8.61 -5.64 -3.37
C THR A 20 -7.23 -6.26 -3.27
N VAL A 21 -6.88 -6.86 -2.13
CA VAL A 21 -5.59 -7.52 -1.96
C VAL A 21 -5.53 -8.77 -2.84
N ASP A 22 -4.47 -8.88 -3.64
CA ASP A 22 -4.15 -10.03 -4.50
C ASP A 22 -3.08 -10.90 -3.84
N LYS A 23 -2.14 -10.28 -3.11
CA LYS A 23 -1.12 -10.96 -2.31
C LYS A 23 -0.98 -10.29 -0.95
N VAL A 24 -0.92 -11.11 0.11
CA VAL A 24 -0.81 -10.70 1.52
C VAL A 24 0.10 -9.48 1.70
N ILE A 25 -0.41 -8.50 2.44
CA ILE A 25 0.33 -7.30 2.85
C ILE A 25 0.50 -7.36 4.36
N SER A 26 1.73 -7.20 4.84
CA SER A 26 2.03 -7.10 6.28
C SER A 26 3.15 -6.08 6.53
N PRO A 27 3.41 -5.68 7.77
CA PRO A 27 4.47 -4.72 8.09
C PRO A 27 5.86 -5.19 7.63
N GLN A 28 6.08 -6.50 7.64
CA GLN A 28 7.36 -7.12 7.30
C GLN A 28 7.44 -7.48 5.82
N LYS A 29 6.33 -7.44 5.07
CA LYS A 29 6.27 -7.95 3.71
C LYS A 29 5.32 -7.15 2.82
N PRO A 30 5.84 -6.47 1.77
CA PRO A 30 4.99 -5.87 0.76
C PRO A 30 4.21 -6.96 0.00
N GLY A 31 2.98 -6.63 -0.35
CA GLY A 31 2.07 -7.48 -1.07
C GLY A 31 1.69 -6.90 -2.43
N ARG A 32 0.49 -7.24 -2.88
CA ARG A 32 -0.06 -6.74 -4.14
C ARG A 32 -1.54 -6.44 -3.98
N VAL A 33 -2.00 -5.40 -4.66
CA VAL A 33 -3.42 -5.05 -4.75
C VAL A 33 -3.85 -4.99 -6.20
N ARG A 34 -5.11 -5.34 -6.44
CA ARG A 34 -5.81 -5.13 -7.69
C ARG A 34 -6.66 -3.88 -7.58
N CYS A 35 -6.45 -2.93 -8.47
CA CYS A 35 -7.27 -1.73 -8.63
C CYS A 35 -7.31 -1.35 -10.11
N LEU A 36 -8.42 -0.81 -10.58
CA LEU A 36 -8.59 -0.38 -11.97
C LEU A 36 -8.20 -1.48 -12.99
N GLY A 37 -8.52 -2.75 -12.68
CA GLY A 37 -8.22 -3.89 -13.55
C GLY A 37 -6.75 -4.33 -13.61
N SER A 38 -5.84 -3.68 -12.86
CA SER A 38 -4.40 -3.98 -12.86
C SER A 38 -3.90 -4.40 -11.48
N CYS A 39 -2.84 -5.21 -11.45
CA CYS A 39 -2.21 -5.69 -10.21
C CYS A 39 -0.90 -4.94 -9.94
N TRP A 40 -0.84 -4.25 -8.80
CA TRP A 40 0.24 -3.34 -8.42
C TRP A 40 0.96 -3.82 -7.15
N PRO A 41 2.27 -3.56 -7.01
CA PRO A 41 2.96 -3.75 -5.74
C PRO A 41 2.37 -2.79 -4.70
N ALA A 42 2.20 -3.28 -3.47
CA ALA A 42 1.57 -2.52 -2.40
C ALA A 42 2.26 -2.74 -1.06
N GLN A 43 2.25 -1.71 -0.22
CA GLN A 43 2.77 -1.77 1.15
C GLN A 43 1.91 -0.90 2.07
N LEU A 44 1.94 -1.19 3.38
CA LEU A 44 1.26 -0.37 4.38
C LEU A 44 1.87 1.03 4.41
N TYR A 45 1.01 2.06 4.41
CA TYR A 45 1.47 3.45 4.50
C TYR A 45 2.05 3.77 5.89
N GLN A 46 1.52 3.15 6.95
CA GLN A 46 1.96 3.37 8.32
C GLN A 46 2.85 2.22 8.81
N VAL A 47 4.06 2.56 9.25
CA VAL A 47 5.04 1.60 9.80
C VAL A 47 4.54 0.92 11.09
N ASN A 48 3.68 1.59 11.87
CA ASN A 48 3.16 1.07 13.14
C ASN A 48 1.90 0.22 12.99
N CYS A 49 1.30 0.16 11.80
CA CYS A 49 0.10 -0.66 11.63
C CYS A 49 0.50 -2.12 11.54
N GLN A 50 0.23 -2.92 12.57
CA GLN A 50 0.56 -4.36 12.61
C GLN A 50 -0.43 -5.25 11.85
N ALA A 51 -1.28 -4.66 11.01
CA ALA A 51 -2.29 -5.39 10.26
C ALA A 51 -1.63 -6.34 9.23
N THR A 52 -2.08 -7.59 9.24
CA THR A 52 -1.86 -8.50 8.12
C THR A 52 -3.13 -8.53 7.31
N ILE A 53 -3.08 -8.05 6.08
CA ILE A 53 -4.22 -7.95 5.19
C ILE A 53 -4.15 -9.12 4.20
N LEU A 54 -5.17 -9.97 4.21
CA LEU A 54 -5.21 -11.20 3.42
C LEU A 54 -5.75 -10.95 2.00
N PRO A 55 -5.49 -11.87 1.05
CA PRO A 55 -6.13 -11.79 -0.27
C PRO A 55 -7.64 -11.67 -0.16
N GLU A 56 -8.25 -11.01 -1.16
CA GLU A 56 -9.69 -10.72 -1.26
C GLU A 56 -10.21 -9.67 -0.27
N GLU A 57 -9.43 -9.26 0.74
CA GLU A 57 -9.77 -8.12 1.59
C GLU A 57 -9.62 -6.78 0.85
N SER A 58 -10.42 -5.79 1.25
CA SER A 58 -10.42 -4.45 0.68
C SER A 58 -9.54 -3.49 1.48
N VAL A 59 -8.84 -2.60 0.77
CA VAL A 59 -7.97 -1.57 1.34
C VAL A 59 -8.21 -0.21 0.69
N ASN A 60 -7.88 0.85 1.42
CA ASN A 60 -7.78 2.19 0.87
C ASN A 60 -6.36 2.41 0.35
N ILE A 61 -6.23 2.72 -0.94
CA ILE A 61 -5.00 3.17 -1.57
C ILE A 61 -4.96 4.69 -1.45
N VAL A 62 -3.97 5.22 -0.72
CA VAL A 62 -3.93 6.64 -0.34
C VAL A 62 -2.82 7.42 -1.04
N ALA A 63 -1.77 6.73 -1.50
CA ALA A 63 -0.64 7.35 -2.16
C ALA A 63 0.11 6.35 -3.03
N ILE A 64 1.06 6.83 -3.82
CA ILE A 64 2.04 6.02 -4.55
C ILE A 64 3.46 6.51 -4.26
N GLN A 65 4.38 5.58 -4.08
CA GLN A 65 5.81 5.86 -3.95
C GLN A 65 6.56 5.16 -5.10
N GLY A 66 6.92 5.93 -6.12
CA GLY A 66 7.47 5.36 -7.36
C GLY A 66 6.42 4.51 -8.07
N ILE A 67 6.54 3.18 -7.98
CA ILE A 67 5.57 2.22 -8.56
C ILE A 67 4.76 1.47 -7.50
N THR A 68 5.01 1.73 -6.22
CA THR A 68 4.41 0.99 -5.09
C THR A 68 3.26 1.78 -4.50
N LEU A 69 2.07 1.18 -4.48
CA LEU A 69 0.89 1.76 -3.85
C LEU A 69 1.01 1.68 -2.32
N LEU A 70 0.73 2.80 -1.66
CA LEU A 70 0.67 2.88 -0.20
C LEU A 70 -0.79 2.72 0.23
N VAL A 71 -1.04 1.73 1.08
CA VAL A 71 -2.39 1.35 1.47
C VAL A 71 -2.60 1.41 2.97
N VAL A 72 -3.85 1.62 3.37
CA VAL A 72 -4.32 1.46 4.75
C VAL A 72 -5.49 0.48 4.78
N PRO A 73 -5.64 -0.32 5.86
CA PRO A 73 -6.81 -1.19 6.04
C PRO A 73 -8.12 -0.41 5.93
N LEU A 74 -9.13 -0.98 5.27
CA LEU A 74 -10.47 -0.37 5.18
C LEU A 74 -11.21 -0.43 6.53
N ILE A 75 -10.99 -1.51 7.30
CA ILE A 75 -11.48 -1.67 8.67
C ILE A 75 -10.31 -1.31 9.59
N SER A 76 -10.53 -0.38 10.51
CA SER A 76 -9.51 0.19 11.39
C SER A 76 -8.90 -0.85 12.34
N HIS A 77 -7.93 -1.61 11.84
CA HIS A 77 -7.06 -2.48 12.62
C HIS A 77 -5.77 -1.76 13.08
N CYS A 78 -5.53 -0.53 12.61
CA CYS A 78 -4.45 0.31 13.08
C CYS A 78 -4.94 1.13 14.30
N SER A 79 -4.92 0.53 15.49
CA SER A 79 -5.08 1.26 16.75
C SER A 79 -3.77 1.99 17.07
N SER A 80 -3.85 3.26 17.50
CA SER A 80 -2.71 4.08 17.93
C SER A 80 -1.92 3.47 19.07
#